data_AF-A0A925TJD3-F1
#
_entry.id   AF-A0A925TJD3-F1
#
_cell.length_a   1.000
_cell.length_b   1.000
_cell.length_c   1.000
_cell.angle_alpha   90.00
_cell.angle_beta   90.00
_cell.angle_gamma   90.00
#
_symmetry.space_group_name_H-M   'P 1'
#
loop_
_entity.id
_entity.type
_entity.pdbx_description
1 polymer ?
#
loop_
_entity_poly.entity_id
_entity_poly.type
_entity_poly.pdbx_seq_one_letter_code
_entity_poly.pdbx_strand_id
1 'polypeptide(L)' 'MKIIITGVTRGLGRALTEEFIRLGHTVIGCG' A
#
# COMPACT_ATOMS: atom_id res chain seq x y z
N MET A 1 -6.56 3.37 -9.86
CA MET A 1 -7.52 3.35 -8.73
C MET A 1 -6.85 3.89 -7.47
N LYS A 2 -7.59 4.49 -6.52
CA LYS A 2 -7.05 4.90 -5.21
C LYS A 2 -7.34 3.83 -4.17
N ILE A 3 -6.33 3.43 -3.40
CA ILE A 3 -6.42 2.37 -2.38
C ILE A 3 -5.97 2.95 -1.04
N ILE A 4 -6.72 2.69 0.03
CA ILE A 4 -6.35 3.07 1.40
C ILE A 4 -5.86 1.83 2.13
N ILE A 5 -4.66 1.88 2.69
CA ILE A 5 -4.06 0.77 3.45
C ILE A 5 -3.55 1.30 4.80
N THR A 6 -3.83 0.56 5.88
CA THR A 6 -3.27 0.81 7.21
C THR A 6 -2.20 -0.24 7.55
N GLY A 7 -1.29 0.08 8.47
CA GLY A 7 -0.16 -0.79 8.80
C GLY A 7 0.87 -0.90 7.66
N VAL A 8 1.08 0.18 6.89
CA VAL A 8 1.97 0.17 5.72
C VAL A 8 3.47 0.14 6.07
N THR A 9 3.83 0.25 7.35
CA THR A 9 5.23 0.33 7.80
C THR A 9 5.93 -1.03 7.85
N ARG A 10 5.20 -2.14 8.01
CA ARG A 10 5.79 -3.49 8.14
C ARG A 10 4.84 -4.62 7.73
N GLY A 11 5.39 -5.82 7.56
CA GLY A 11 4.62 -7.03 7.30
C GLY A 11 3.78 -6.95 6.03
N LEU A 12 2.55 -7.46 6.11
CA LEU A 12 1.65 -7.58 4.96
C LEU A 12 1.27 -6.21 4.36
N GLY A 13 1.00 -5.21 5.20
CA GLY A 13 0.60 -3.87 4.72
C GLY A 13 1.68 -3.22 3.85
N ARG A 14 2.95 -3.42 4.20
CA ARG A 14 4.09 -2.97 3.37
C ARG A 14 4.14 -3.72 2.05
N ALA A 15 4.09 -5.05 2.07
CA ALA A 15 4.17 -5.87 0.85
C ALA A 15 3.03 -5.56 -0.14
N LEU A 16 1.80 -5.39 0.36
CA LEU A 16 0.65 -5.01 -0.46
C LEU A 16 0.81 -3.60 -1.05
N THR A 17 1.30 -2.65 -0.26
CA THR A 17 1.52 -1.27 -0.73
C THR A 17 2.52 -1.23 -1.88
N GLU A 18 3.66 -1.92 -1.73
CA GLU A 18 4.70 -2.03 -2.77
C GLU A 18 4.12 -2.62 -4.07
N GLU A 19 3.33 -3.70 -3.96
CA GLU A 19 2.73 -4.36 -5.12
C GLU A 19 1.67 -3.50 -5.81
N PHE A 20 0.79 -2.83 -5.07
CA PHE A 20 -0.23 -1.98 -5.67
C PHE A 20 0.36 -0.74 -6.34
N ILE A 21 1.43 -0.17 -5.78
CA ILE A 21 2.17 0.91 -6.45
C ILE A 21 2.80 0.39 -7.75
N ARG A 22 3.39 -0.81 -7.73
CA ARG A 22 3.97 -1.46 -8.93
C ARG A 22 2.93 -1.66 -10.04
N LEU A 23 1.69 -1.98 -9.68
CA LEU A 23 0.56 -2.11 -10.60
C LEU A 23 -0.03 -0.76 -11.06
N GLY A 24 0.58 0.37 -10.68
CA GLY A 24 0.18 1.71 -11.12
C GLY A 24 -1.00 2.31 -10.33
N HIS A 25 -1.28 1.79 -9.14
CA HIS A 25 -2.29 2.39 -8.26
C HIS A 25 -1.68 3.46 -7.35
N THR A 26 -2.52 4.41 -6.95
CA THR A 26 -2.16 5.38 -5.91
C THR A 26 -2.60 4.82 -4.57
N VAL A 27 -1.65 4.60 -3.67
CA VAL A 27 -1.91 4.13 -2.31
C VAL A 27 -1.81 5.30 -1.33
N ILE A 28 -2.82 5.44 -0.46
CA ILE A 28 -2.81 6.35 0.69
C ILE A 28 -2.59 5.48 1.93
N GLY A 29 -1.40 5.59 2.52
CA GLY A 29 -0.97 4.75 3.62
C GLY A 29 -1.05 5.43 4.99
N CYS A 30 -1.42 4.68 6.03
CA CYS A 30 -1.20 5.02 7.44
C CYS A 30 -0.38 3.91 8.11
N GLY A 31 0.66 4.28 8.84
CA GLY A 31 1.79 3.41 9.17
C GLY A 31 1.94 3.12 10.64
#